data_AF-A0A7X3I5K2-F1
#
_entry.id   AF-A0A7X3I5K2-F1
#
_cell.length_a   1.000
_cell.length_b   1.000
_cell.length_c   1.000
_cell.angle_alpha   90.00
_cell.angle_beta   90.00
_cell.angle_gamma   90.00
#
_symmetry.space_group_name_H-M   'P 1'
#
loop_
_entity.id
_entity.type
_entity.pdbx_description
1 polymer ?
#
loop_
_entity_poly.entity_id
_entity_poly.type
_entity_poly.pdbx_seq_one_letter_code
_entity_poly.pdbx_strand_id
1 'polypeptide(L)'
;MARRNGTGAKTGIGEGAAATLARRLHAFRSLGDNCEFGFVQRYGGVEPSGLLRFSYTPLEDLIRGLRCGFADFGVPGDLRLSVSAGGTYYCHSRAYNIWANTGHPAGSIAPETLLEREYGRLAHLKRKFLDELAEGSKILVRKVGRDEPDSGFARLAEAVRAHGPSTLLRVTEAGPAWTPEPVRRVADHLIAGRVRRFAPAEQAWEVDLEPWMHLVDSAAALVHGAAPSRLEADAFPEALALSGRLRRHVGRHREPAISAFTRTVDPARFDRDAIHVFSSWVWIPEDFSGTRVFAAAGYARLGWRDADLSRRGCWQRIWAAGRLRPEVAGEPIGLGMIGTRRDGFWSIGARFAAGPIPGDAPEPALARPPARFPGQDLLARLRPRFP
;
A
#
# COMPACT_ATOMS: atom_id res chain seq x y z
N MET A 1 34.17 31.84 -37.18
CA MET A 1 33.31 30.65 -37.39
C MET A 1 33.36 29.81 -36.11
N ALA A 2 32.55 30.17 -35.11
CA ALA A 2 32.58 29.54 -33.79
C ALA A 2 31.22 28.90 -33.49
N ARG A 3 31.20 27.58 -33.32
CA ARG A 3 30.02 26.81 -32.89
C ARG A 3 29.80 27.06 -31.40
N ARG A 4 28.67 27.68 -31.04
CA ARG A 4 28.14 27.66 -29.67
C ARG A 4 27.28 26.42 -29.49
N ASN A 5 27.72 25.53 -28.60
CA ASN A 5 26.92 24.44 -28.06
C ASN A 5 25.77 25.04 -27.24
N GLY A 6 24.54 24.76 -27.64
CA GLY A 6 23.34 25.07 -26.87
C GLY A 6 23.16 24.07 -25.74
N THR A 7 23.50 24.49 -24.53
CA THR A 7 23.03 23.86 -23.29
C THR A 7 21.53 24.11 -23.15
N GLY A 8 20.73 23.11 -23.51
CA GLY A 8 19.32 23.07 -23.16
C GLY A 8 19.18 22.87 -21.65
N ALA A 9 18.89 23.96 -20.95
CA ALA A 9 18.49 23.93 -19.56
C ALA A 9 17.21 23.10 -19.41
N LYS A 10 17.32 21.91 -18.82
CA LYS A 10 16.17 21.19 -18.27
C LYS A 10 15.63 22.01 -17.10
N THR A 11 14.60 22.80 -17.34
CA THR A 11 13.77 23.41 -16.30
C THR A 11 13.22 22.28 -15.42
N GLY A 12 13.58 22.29 -14.14
CA GLY A 12 13.18 21.30 -13.16
C GLY A 12 11.67 21.30 -12.94
N ILE A 13 10.99 20.31 -13.53
CA ILE A 13 9.68 19.88 -13.08
C ILE A 13 9.95 19.04 -11.83
N GLY A 14 9.48 19.49 -10.66
CA GLY A 14 9.64 18.75 -9.40
C GLY A 14 9.20 17.30 -9.56
N GLU A 15 9.91 16.37 -8.89
CA GLU A 15 9.56 14.96 -8.82
C GLU A 15 8.11 14.83 -8.33
N GLY A 16 7.19 14.31 -9.16
CA GLY A 16 5.77 14.17 -8.81
C GLY A 16 5.56 13.33 -7.54
N ALA A 17 4.43 13.49 -6.85
CA ALA A 17 4.21 12.88 -5.52
C ALA A 17 4.37 11.35 -5.54
N ALA A 18 3.92 10.68 -6.60
CA ALA A 18 4.11 9.24 -6.78
C ALA A 18 5.60 8.81 -6.80
N ALA A 19 6.44 9.55 -7.53
CA ALA A 19 7.88 9.27 -7.58
C ALA A 19 8.57 9.58 -6.25
N THR A 20 8.21 10.70 -5.62
CA THR A 20 8.67 11.05 -4.27
C THR A 20 8.31 9.95 -3.26
N LEU A 21 7.08 9.44 -3.30
CA LEU A 21 6.61 8.38 -2.40
C LEU A 21 7.34 7.05 -2.66
N ALA A 22 7.55 6.67 -3.92
CA ALA A 22 8.33 5.49 -4.28
C ALA A 22 9.77 5.59 -3.75
N ARG A 23 10.43 6.74 -3.94
CA ARG A 23 11.77 6.99 -3.38
C ARG A 23 11.78 6.91 -1.85
N ARG A 24 10.77 7.49 -1.18
CA ARG A 24 10.62 7.39 0.28
C ARG A 24 10.45 5.93 0.71
N LEU A 25 9.59 5.14 0.07
CA LEU A 25 9.41 3.71 0.37
C LEU A 25 10.71 2.89 0.23
N HIS A 26 11.57 3.23 -0.74
CA HIS A 26 12.88 2.58 -0.91
C HIS A 26 13.87 2.82 0.25
N ALA A 27 13.65 3.86 1.05
CA ALA A 27 14.45 4.16 2.24
C ALA A 27 14.12 3.22 3.42
N PHE A 28 13.06 2.42 3.33
CA PHE A 28 12.63 1.54 4.43
C PHE A 28 13.09 0.08 4.28
N ARG A 29 13.25 -0.58 5.42
CA ARG A 29 13.48 -2.03 5.54
C ARG A 29 12.52 -2.62 6.56
N SER A 30 11.84 -3.71 6.19
CA SER A 30 11.08 -4.51 7.14
C SER A 30 12.02 -5.24 8.10
N LEU A 31 11.69 -5.26 9.38
CA LEU A 31 12.28 -6.18 10.38
C LEU A 31 11.40 -7.43 10.60
N GLY A 32 10.63 -7.82 9.60
CA GLY A 32 9.72 -8.96 9.65
C GLY A 32 8.42 -8.62 10.35
N ASP A 33 8.12 -9.32 11.44
CA ASP A 33 6.78 -9.52 12.01
C ASP A 33 5.91 -10.39 11.10
N ASN A 34 5.56 -9.90 9.91
CA ASN A 34 4.97 -10.70 8.86
C ASN A 34 5.22 -10.07 7.47
N CYS A 35 4.49 -10.54 6.46
CA CYS A 35 4.63 -10.07 5.08
C CYS A 35 4.07 -8.67 4.78
N GLU A 36 3.33 -8.05 5.70
CA GLU A 36 2.49 -6.87 5.42
C GLU A 36 3.28 -5.69 4.87
N PHE A 37 4.39 -5.31 5.51
CA PHE A 37 5.18 -4.16 5.04
C PHE A 37 5.86 -4.44 3.69
N GLY A 38 6.16 -5.71 3.38
CA GLY A 38 6.61 -6.10 2.05
C GLY A 38 5.55 -5.87 0.97
N PHE A 39 4.27 -6.09 1.31
CA PHE A 39 3.14 -5.75 0.46
C PHE A 39 2.91 -4.24 0.39
N VAL A 40 3.02 -3.49 1.49
CA VAL A 40 3.00 -2.01 1.48
C VAL A 40 3.97 -1.46 0.43
N GLN A 41 5.21 -1.97 0.41
CA GLN A 41 6.23 -1.58 -0.58
C GLN A 41 5.82 -1.95 -2.01
N ARG A 42 5.41 -3.20 -2.24
CA ARG A 42 4.95 -3.70 -3.55
C ARG A 42 3.78 -2.88 -4.09
N TYR A 43 2.83 -2.58 -3.22
CA TYR A 43 1.60 -1.85 -3.49
C TYR A 43 1.84 -0.35 -3.69
N GLY A 44 2.86 0.20 -3.04
CA GLY A 44 3.42 1.51 -3.32
C GLY A 44 4.30 1.58 -4.57
N GLY A 45 4.48 0.46 -5.28
CA GLY A 45 5.17 0.41 -6.58
C GLY A 45 6.67 0.13 -6.52
N VAL A 46 7.20 -0.28 -5.36
CA VAL A 46 8.62 -0.57 -5.20
C VAL A 46 8.87 -2.02 -4.78
N GLU A 47 9.96 -2.60 -5.27
CA GLU A 47 10.37 -3.97 -4.95
C GLU A 47 11.80 -4.00 -4.36
N PRO A 48 12.05 -3.36 -3.20
CA PRO A 48 13.36 -3.42 -2.58
C PRO A 48 13.69 -4.85 -2.16
N SER A 49 14.96 -5.24 -2.31
CA SER A 49 15.48 -6.43 -1.65
C SER A 49 15.68 -6.15 -0.16
N GLY A 50 15.41 -7.16 0.68
CA GLY A 50 15.59 -7.06 2.12
C GLY A 50 15.58 -8.45 2.75
N LEU A 51 16.45 -8.65 3.75
CA LEU A 51 16.62 -9.95 4.42
C LEU A 51 15.32 -10.47 5.02
N LEU A 52 14.57 -9.61 5.71
CA LEU A 52 13.35 -9.93 6.44
C LEU A 52 12.07 -9.43 5.74
N ARG A 53 12.19 -9.07 4.46
CA ARG A 53 11.03 -8.71 3.64
C ARG A 53 10.25 -9.99 3.29
N PHE A 54 8.94 -9.98 3.50
CA PHE A 54 8.08 -11.16 3.38
C PHE A 54 8.45 -12.29 4.34
N SER A 55 8.90 -11.93 5.55
CA SER A 55 9.25 -12.89 6.59
C SER A 55 8.44 -12.68 7.86
N TYR A 56 7.97 -13.79 8.44
CA TYR A 56 7.60 -13.84 9.84
C TYR A 56 8.88 -13.96 10.67
N THR A 57 9.01 -13.12 11.69
CA THR A 57 10.22 -13.03 12.52
C THR A 57 9.80 -12.71 13.95
N PRO A 58 9.79 -13.71 14.85
CA PRO A 58 9.54 -13.49 16.28
C PRO A 58 10.51 -12.44 16.84
N LEU A 59 10.02 -11.60 17.76
CA LEU A 59 10.82 -10.50 18.30
C LEU A 59 12.10 -11.00 18.98
N GLU A 60 12.01 -12.04 19.80
CA GLU A 60 13.16 -12.56 20.55
C GLU A 60 14.23 -13.13 19.61
N ASP A 61 13.82 -13.82 18.54
CA ASP A 61 14.74 -14.35 17.54
C ASP A 61 15.38 -13.25 16.69
N LEU A 62 14.63 -12.18 16.39
CA LEU A 62 15.17 -10.98 15.73
C LEU A 62 16.26 -10.33 16.60
N ILE A 63 15.97 -10.12 17.89
CA ILE A 63 16.91 -9.52 18.83
C ILE A 63 18.16 -10.38 18.95
N ARG A 64 18.00 -11.70 19.06
CA ARG A 64 19.14 -12.63 19.09
C ARG A 64 19.94 -12.56 17.79
N GLY A 65 19.28 -12.59 16.63
CA GLY A 65 19.89 -12.45 15.32
C GLY A 65 20.71 -11.17 15.18
N LEU A 66 20.18 -10.03 15.60
CA LEU A 66 20.93 -8.78 15.65
C LEU A 66 22.14 -8.89 16.58
N ARG A 67 21.98 -9.39 17.80
CA ARG A 67 23.08 -9.50 18.77
C ARG A 67 24.24 -10.39 18.32
N CYS A 68 23.95 -11.45 17.55
CA CYS A 68 24.98 -12.35 17.02
C CYS A 68 25.27 -12.16 15.52
N GLY A 69 24.85 -11.03 14.92
CA GLY A 69 25.09 -10.73 13.51
C GLY A 69 24.54 -11.78 12.54
N PHE A 70 23.46 -12.49 12.93
CA PHE A 70 22.86 -13.58 12.18
C PHE A 70 23.88 -14.66 11.75
N ALA A 71 24.86 -14.95 12.60
CA ALA A 71 25.96 -15.88 12.30
C ALA A 71 25.45 -17.22 11.73
N ASP A 72 24.45 -17.81 12.38
CA ASP A 72 23.92 -19.13 12.02
C ASP A 72 22.82 -19.08 10.95
N PHE A 73 22.46 -17.89 10.45
CA PHE A 73 21.29 -17.76 9.57
C PHE A 73 21.70 -18.14 8.15
N GLY A 74 21.07 -19.19 7.62
CA GLY A 74 21.36 -19.70 6.29
C GLY A 74 22.69 -20.43 6.19
N VAL A 75 23.17 -21.05 7.27
CA VAL A 75 24.30 -22.00 7.21
C VAL A 75 23.79 -23.40 6.81
N PRO A 76 24.62 -24.26 6.17
CA PRO A 76 24.18 -25.59 5.76
C PRO A 76 23.50 -26.37 6.89
N GLY A 77 22.27 -26.84 6.64
CA GLY A 77 21.45 -27.57 7.61
C GLY A 77 20.46 -26.72 8.42
N ASP A 78 20.57 -25.39 8.36
CA ASP A 78 19.64 -24.46 9.00
C ASP A 78 18.28 -24.42 8.28
N LEU A 79 18.30 -24.36 6.94
CA LEU A 79 17.11 -24.07 6.17
C LEU A 79 16.29 -25.33 5.86
N ARG A 80 14.97 -25.19 5.94
CA ARG A 80 13.99 -26.20 5.51
C ARG A 80 12.93 -25.57 4.62
N LEU A 81 12.49 -26.32 3.62
CA LEU A 81 11.31 -25.95 2.84
C LEU A 81 10.07 -26.63 3.39
N SER A 82 8.96 -25.90 3.34
CA SER A 82 7.62 -26.40 3.64
C SER A 82 6.64 -25.85 2.61
N VAL A 83 5.51 -26.52 2.42
CA VAL A 83 4.45 -26.04 1.55
C VAL A 83 3.32 -25.52 2.43
N SER A 84 2.93 -24.27 2.21
CA SER A 84 1.77 -23.67 2.87
C SER A 84 0.46 -24.29 2.37
N ALA A 85 -0.63 -24.11 3.10
CA ALA A 85 -1.97 -24.55 2.66
C ALA A 85 -2.36 -23.94 1.29
N GLY A 86 -1.84 -22.75 0.96
CA GLY A 86 -2.00 -22.10 -0.34
C GLY A 86 -1.09 -22.62 -1.45
N GLY A 87 -0.38 -23.73 -1.24
CA GLY A 87 0.45 -24.37 -2.27
C GLY A 87 1.72 -23.59 -2.64
N THR A 88 2.23 -22.74 -1.76
CA THR A 88 3.47 -21.97 -1.98
C THR A 88 4.57 -22.45 -1.04
N TYR A 89 5.81 -22.55 -1.53
CA TYR A 89 6.98 -22.88 -0.73
C TYR A 89 7.33 -21.76 0.26
N TYR A 90 7.57 -22.13 1.50
CA TYR A 90 8.16 -21.30 2.55
C TYR A 90 9.51 -21.86 2.96
N CYS A 91 10.47 -20.97 3.16
CA CYS A 91 11.78 -21.29 3.72
C CYS A 91 11.80 -20.95 5.21
N HIS A 92 12.16 -21.93 6.04
CA HIS A 92 12.25 -21.80 7.49
C HIS A 92 13.70 -21.94 7.93
N SER A 93 14.20 -20.94 8.67
CA SER A 93 15.43 -21.08 9.45
C SER A 93 15.12 -21.67 10.80
N ARG A 94 15.75 -22.81 11.10
CA ARG A 94 15.64 -23.48 12.41
C ARG A 94 16.40 -22.70 13.48
N ALA A 95 17.52 -22.10 13.11
CA ALA A 95 18.39 -21.35 13.99
C ALA A 95 17.73 -20.08 14.51
N TYR A 96 16.84 -19.43 13.75
CA TYR A 96 16.18 -18.17 14.14
C TYR A 96 14.65 -18.20 14.10
N ASN A 97 14.04 -19.36 13.84
CA ASN A 97 12.59 -19.48 13.68
C ASN A 97 11.98 -18.45 12.71
N ILE A 98 12.74 -18.09 11.65
CA ILE A 98 12.32 -17.14 10.63
C ILE A 98 11.66 -17.90 9.50
N TRP A 99 10.44 -17.52 9.14
CA TRP A 99 9.70 -18.11 8.03
C TRP A 99 9.59 -17.08 6.92
N ALA A 100 10.16 -17.36 5.75
CA ALA A 100 10.12 -16.48 4.59
C ALA A 100 9.32 -17.11 3.46
N ASN A 101 8.41 -16.33 2.86
CA ASN A 101 7.74 -16.73 1.64
C ASN A 101 8.74 -16.69 0.48
N THR A 102 8.85 -17.76 -0.28
CA THR A 102 9.80 -17.85 -1.41
C THR A 102 9.23 -17.26 -2.72
N GLY A 103 7.91 -17.06 -2.79
CA GLY A 103 7.19 -16.67 -4.00
C GLY A 103 7.02 -17.79 -5.03
N HIS A 104 7.50 -19.02 -4.74
CA HIS A 104 7.43 -20.15 -5.65
C HIS A 104 6.25 -21.08 -5.33
N PRO A 105 5.33 -21.32 -6.28
CA PRO A 105 4.34 -22.39 -6.15
C PRO A 105 5.01 -23.76 -5.99
N ALA A 106 4.39 -24.65 -5.23
CA ALA A 106 4.82 -26.03 -5.10
C ALA A 106 4.87 -26.71 -6.48
N GLY A 107 5.96 -27.43 -6.76
CA GLY A 107 6.19 -28.08 -8.05
C GLY A 107 6.69 -27.16 -9.18
N SER A 108 6.77 -25.84 -8.98
CA SER A 108 7.35 -24.93 -9.99
C SER A 108 8.88 -25.06 -10.12
N ILE A 109 9.54 -25.67 -9.14
CA ILE A 109 10.97 -25.89 -9.06
C ILE A 109 11.24 -27.10 -8.15
N ALA A 110 12.30 -27.86 -8.42
CA ALA A 110 12.76 -28.92 -7.53
C ALA A 110 13.14 -28.35 -6.14
N PRO A 111 12.68 -28.94 -5.02
CA PRO A 111 12.93 -28.43 -3.67
C PRO A 111 14.41 -28.23 -3.34
N GLU A 112 15.27 -29.15 -3.77
CA GLU A 112 16.71 -29.11 -3.51
C GLU A 112 17.35 -27.92 -4.21
N THR A 113 16.99 -27.67 -5.47
CA THR A 113 17.44 -26.50 -6.23
C THR A 113 16.92 -25.20 -5.62
N LEU A 114 15.68 -25.17 -5.14
CA LEU A 114 15.15 -23.99 -4.45
C LEU A 114 15.91 -23.75 -3.14
N LEU A 115 16.18 -24.80 -2.36
CA LEU A 115 16.90 -24.70 -1.10
C LEU A 115 18.32 -24.15 -1.30
N GLU A 116 19.05 -24.63 -2.31
CA GLU A 116 20.37 -24.10 -2.69
C GLU A 116 20.31 -22.61 -3.07
N ARG A 117 19.29 -22.19 -3.83
CA ARG A 117 19.06 -20.78 -4.16
C ARG A 117 18.78 -19.94 -2.92
N GLU A 118 18.01 -20.47 -1.97
CA GLU A 118 17.70 -19.79 -0.72
C GLU A 118 18.95 -19.57 0.15
N TYR A 119 19.86 -20.55 0.22
CA TYR A 119 21.15 -20.37 0.88
C TYR A 119 21.96 -19.21 0.26
N GLY A 120 22.11 -19.19 -1.07
CA GLY A 120 22.82 -18.12 -1.77
C GLY A 120 22.16 -16.74 -1.59
N ARG A 121 20.83 -16.69 -1.71
CA ARG A 121 20.01 -15.48 -1.51
C ARG A 121 20.20 -14.92 -0.10
N LEU A 122 20.07 -15.76 0.93
CA LEU A 122 20.20 -15.33 2.33
C LEU A 122 21.62 -14.87 2.65
N ALA A 123 22.66 -15.54 2.15
CA ALA A 123 24.04 -15.10 2.37
C ALA A 123 24.29 -13.68 1.83
N HIS A 124 23.78 -13.38 0.63
CA HIS A 124 23.85 -12.03 0.06
C HIS A 124 23.02 -11.01 0.86
N LEU A 125 21.76 -11.32 1.15
CA LEU A 125 20.86 -10.40 1.86
C LEU A 125 21.30 -10.15 3.31
N LYS A 126 21.92 -11.13 3.97
CA LYS A 126 22.49 -10.99 5.31
C LYS A 126 23.61 -9.97 5.33
N ARG A 127 24.59 -10.12 4.43
CA ARG A 127 25.71 -9.15 4.31
C ARG A 127 25.17 -7.74 4.06
N LYS A 128 24.33 -7.59 3.03
CA LYS A 128 23.72 -6.31 2.69
C LYS A 128 22.96 -5.68 3.86
N PHE A 129 22.20 -6.48 4.62
CA PHE A 129 21.44 -5.96 5.76
C PHE A 129 22.37 -5.45 6.88
N LEU A 130 23.44 -6.18 7.18
CA LEU A 130 24.43 -5.74 8.17
C LEU A 130 25.18 -4.48 7.72
N ASP A 131 25.52 -4.39 6.43
CA ASP A 131 26.14 -3.19 5.85
C ASP A 131 25.19 -1.98 5.95
N GLU A 132 23.91 -2.15 5.56
CA GLU A 132 22.88 -1.10 5.67
C GLU A 132 22.65 -0.67 7.13
N LEU A 133 22.73 -1.60 8.08
CA LEU A 133 22.63 -1.31 9.51
C LEU A 133 23.80 -0.44 10.00
N ALA A 134 25.02 -0.81 9.62
CA ALA A 134 26.26 -0.11 9.99
C ALA A 134 26.33 1.29 9.38
N GLU A 135 25.91 1.44 8.13
CA GLU A 135 25.83 2.74 7.45
C GLU A 135 24.73 3.66 8.01
N GLY A 136 23.68 3.08 8.60
CA GLY A 136 22.48 3.83 8.97
C GLY A 136 21.65 4.30 7.77
N SER A 137 21.76 3.62 6.62
CA SER A 137 21.20 4.08 5.34
C SER A 137 19.70 3.82 5.20
N LYS A 138 19.06 3.19 6.19
CA LYS A 138 17.66 2.76 6.16
C LYS A 138 16.88 3.14 7.42
N ILE A 139 15.57 3.32 7.22
CA ILE A 139 14.58 3.36 8.29
C ILE A 139 14.03 1.94 8.46
N LEU A 140 14.26 1.34 9.62
CA LEU A 140 13.84 -0.01 9.94
C LEU A 140 12.42 0.00 10.50
N VAL A 141 11.54 -0.86 10.01
CA VAL A 141 10.13 -0.88 10.41
C VAL A 141 9.83 -2.12 11.23
N ARG A 142 9.23 -1.94 12.41
CA ARG A 142 8.68 -3.03 13.20
C ARG A 142 7.29 -2.66 13.71
N LYS A 143 6.32 -3.52 13.40
CA LYS A 143 4.99 -3.48 14.00
C LYS A 143 5.05 -3.99 15.45
N VAL A 144 4.24 -3.38 16.30
CA VAL A 144 4.12 -3.75 17.71
C VAL A 144 2.66 -4.01 18.01
N GLY A 145 2.37 -5.18 18.58
CA GLY A 145 1.03 -5.55 19.00
C GLY A 145 0.53 -4.66 20.15
N ARG A 146 -0.79 -4.59 20.33
CA ARG A 146 -1.40 -3.83 21.45
C ARG A 146 -0.91 -4.29 22.82
N ASP A 147 -0.71 -5.59 22.96
CA ASP A 147 -0.36 -6.25 24.22
C ASP A 147 1.14 -6.54 24.36
N GLU A 148 1.95 -6.09 23.39
CA GLU A 148 3.39 -6.30 23.40
C GLU A 148 4.07 -5.27 24.33
N PRO A 149 4.86 -5.71 25.31
CA PRO A 149 5.43 -4.82 26.31
C PRO A 149 6.49 -3.90 25.69
N ASP A 150 6.52 -2.64 26.14
CA ASP A 150 7.50 -1.64 25.69
C ASP A 150 8.96 -2.09 25.89
N SER A 151 9.22 -2.96 26.88
CA SER A 151 10.54 -3.53 27.15
C SER A 151 11.11 -4.35 25.98
N GLY A 152 10.26 -5.06 25.24
CA GLY A 152 10.68 -5.80 24.05
C GLY A 152 11.19 -4.87 22.96
N PHE A 153 10.49 -3.76 22.74
CA PHE A 153 10.89 -2.77 21.73
C PHE A 153 12.15 -2.01 22.13
N ALA A 154 12.34 -1.71 23.41
CA ALA A 154 13.57 -1.09 23.92
C ALA A 154 14.80 -1.99 23.67
N ARG A 155 14.68 -3.31 23.93
CA ARG A 155 15.74 -4.29 23.63
C ARG A 155 16.03 -4.40 22.14
N LEU A 156 15.02 -4.29 21.29
CA LEU A 156 15.21 -4.22 19.84
C LEU A 156 15.97 -2.96 19.42
N ALA A 157 15.60 -1.80 19.97
CA ALA A 157 16.27 -0.54 19.67
C ALA A 157 17.76 -0.59 20.08
N GLU A 158 18.06 -1.13 21.26
CA GLU A 158 19.43 -1.38 21.71
C GLU A 158 20.19 -2.29 20.72
N ALA A 159 19.60 -3.43 20.34
CA ALA A 159 20.22 -4.39 19.43
C ALA A 159 20.48 -3.79 18.03
N VAL A 160 19.60 -2.93 17.51
CA VAL A 160 19.82 -2.20 16.26
C VAL A 160 20.97 -1.19 16.42
N ARG A 161 20.97 -0.42 17.51
CA ARG A 161 21.98 0.62 17.76
C ARG A 161 23.38 0.07 17.94
N ALA A 162 23.51 -1.19 18.36
CA ALA A 162 24.80 -1.87 18.44
C ALA A 162 25.48 -2.06 17.06
N HIS A 163 24.73 -2.03 15.96
CA HIS A 163 25.29 -2.11 14.60
C HIS A 163 25.62 -0.76 14.00
N GLY A 164 24.80 0.27 14.25
CA GLY A 164 24.99 1.57 13.63
C GLY A 164 23.85 2.57 13.86
N PRO A 165 23.86 3.70 13.13
CA PRO A 165 22.93 4.82 13.34
C PRO A 165 21.59 4.67 12.59
N SER A 166 21.17 3.43 12.27
CA SER A 166 19.87 3.20 11.61
C SER A 166 18.71 3.70 12.47
N THR A 167 17.72 4.35 11.84
CA THR A 167 16.51 4.79 12.54
C THR A 167 15.50 3.65 12.63
N LEU A 168 14.99 3.38 13.82
CA LEU A 168 13.92 2.40 14.06
C LEU A 168 12.56 3.10 14.14
N LEU A 169 11.60 2.64 13.34
CA LEU A 169 10.20 3.06 13.33
C LEU A 169 9.33 2.01 14.03
N ARG A 170 8.78 2.41 15.18
CA ARG A 170 7.71 1.69 15.88
C ARG A 170 6.37 2.00 15.23
N VAL A 171 5.64 0.97 14.81
CA VAL A 171 4.29 1.12 14.24
C VAL A 171 3.26 0.43 15.14
N THR A 172 2.18 1.12 15.46
CA THR A 172 1.02 0.56 16.19
C THR A 172 -0.29 0.85 15.45
N GLU A 173 -1.36 0.16 15.81
CA GLU A 173 -2.71 0.48 15.33
C GLU A 173 -3.31 1.67 16.09
N ALA A 174 -4.11 2.48 15.41
CA ALA A 174 -4.92 3.55 15.98
C ALA A 174 -6.42 3.21 16.02
N GLY A 175 -6.87 2.23 15.23
CA GLY A 175 -8.27 1.85 15.09
C GLY A 175 -9.05 2.73 14.10
N PRO A 176 -10.38 2.54 14.00
CA PRO A 176 -11.22 3.10 12.92
C PRO A 176 -11.26 4.64 12.86
N ALA A 177 -11.02 5.33 13.98
CA ALA A 177 -11.01 6.79 14.08
C ALA A 177 -9.68 7.42 13.63
N TRP A 178 -8.76 6.63 13.06
CA TRP A 178 -7.47 7.12 12.58
C TRP A 178 -7.62 8.28 11.61
N THR A 179 -6.78 9.30 11.81
CA THR A 179 -6.53 10.39 10.89
C THR A 179 -5.03 10.47 10.61
N PRO A 180 -4.59 11.05 9.47
CA PRO A 180 -3.17 11.27 9.22
C PRO A 180 -2.54 12.12 10.34
N GLU A 181 -1.58 11.53 11.05
CA GLU A 181 -0.83 12.20 12.12
C GLU A 181 0.67 12.15 11.80
N PRO A 182 1.42 13.23 12.10
CA PRO A 182 2.87 13.21 11.95
C PRO A 182 3.51 12.13 12.81
N VAL A 183 4.52 11.46 12.25
CA VAL A 183 5.43 10.61 13.01
C VAL A 183 6.18 11.45 14.04
N ARG A 184 6.33 10.91 15.25
CA ARG A 184 7.00 11.59 16.36
C ARG A 184 8.36 10.96 16.64
N ARG A 185 9.35 11.79 16.98
CA ARG A 185 10.60 11.31 17.58
C ARG A 185 10.34 10.95 19.03
N VAL A 186 10.72 9.73 19.42
CA VAL A 186 10.56 9.23 20.80
C VAL A 186 11.90 9.21 21.51
N ALA A 187 12.98 8.90 20.79
CA ALA A 187 14.35 9.03 21.25
C ALA A 187 15.29 9.19 20.04
N ASP A 188 16.59 9.30 20.29
CA ASP A 188 17.58 9.34 19.22
C ASP A 188 17.54 8.04 18.40
N HIS A 189 17.41 8.20 17.07
CA HIS A 189 17.22 7.09 16.11
C HIS A 189 15.98 6.22 16.39
N LEU A 190 15.01 6.71 17.17
CA LEU A 190 13.75 6.02 17.42
C LEU A 190 12.57 6.97 17.15
N ILE A 191 11.73 6.57 16.20
CA ILE A 191 10.51 7.27 15.82
C ILE A 191 9.30 6.35 15.98
N ALA A 192 8.12 6.94 16.19
CA ALA A 192 6.88 6.19 16.33
C ALA A 192 5.76 6.82 15.52
N GLY A 193 4.95 5.98 14.90
CA GLY A 193 3.74 6.40 14.20
C GLY A 193 2.68 5.31 14.23
N ARG A 194 1.53 5.62 13.64
CA ARG A 194 0.35 4.77 13.71
C ARG A 194 -0.29 4.58 12.35
N VAL A 195 -0.86 3.40 12.15
CA VAL A 195 -1.75 3.10 11.02
C VAL A 195 -3.14 2.78 11.55
N ARG A 196 -4.17 2.87 10.69
CA ARG A 196 -5.55 2.59 11.10
C ARG A 196 -5.70 1.16 11.62
N ARG A 197 -5.20 0.19 10.86
CA ARG A 197 -5.17 -1.23 11.22
C ARG A 197 -4.01 -1.94 10.53
N PHE A 198 -3.62 -3.08 11.07
CA PHE A 198 -2.77 -4.04 10.40
C PHE A 198 -3.60 -4.97 9.49
N ALA A 199 -2.91 -5.63 8.57
CA ALA A 199 -3.46 -6.74 7.83
C ALA A 199 -3.65 -7.95 8.76
N PRO A 200 -4.71 -8.75 8.60
CA PRO A 200 -4.85 -10.01 9.33
C PRO A 200 -3.61 -10.89 9.15
N ALA A 201 -3.18 -11.60 10.19
CA ALA A 201 -1.93 -12.36 10.18
C ALA A 201 -1.82 -13.34 9.00
N GLU A 202 -2.89 -14.09 8.73
CA GLU A 202 -3.00 -15.06 7.64
C GLU A 202 -3.17 -14.42 6.26
N GLN A 203 -3.51 -13.13 6.20
CA GLN A 203 -3.84 -12.40 4.99
C GLN A 203 -3.06 -11.08 4.93
N ALA A 204 -1.74 -11.18 5.09
CA ALA A 204 -0.84 -10.02 5.08
C ALA A 204 -0.90 -9.16 3.80
N TRP A 205 -1.53 -9.66 2.73
CA TRP A 205 -1.83 -8.91 1.51
C TRP A 205 -3.04 -7.98 1.62
N GLU A 206 -3.90 -8.11 2.65
CA GLU A 206 -5.04 -7.22 2.89
C GLU A 206 -4.63 -5.93 3.62
N VAL A 207 -3.66 -5.24 3.02
CA VAL A 207 -3.03 -4.01 3.54
C VAL A 207 -4.00 -2.84 3.52
N ASP A 208 -4.10 -2.11 4.64
CA ASP A 208 -4.70 -0.76 4.66
C ASP A 208 -3.68 0.28 4.18
N LEU A 209 -3.53 0.40 2.86
CA LEU A 209 -2.38 1.06 2.22
C LEU A 209 -2.29 2.57 2.50
N GLU A 210 -3.43 3.27 2.58
CA GLU A 210 -3.48 4.73 2.73
C GLU A 210 -2.80 5.22 4.03
N PRO A 211 -3.13 4.68 5.23
CA PRO A 211 -2.38 4.96 6.45
C PRO A 211 -0.88 4.67 6.36
N TRP A 212 -0.50 3.59 5.68
CA TRP A 212 0.91 3.24 5.49
C TRP A 212 1.66 4.26 4.62
N MET A 213 1.05 4.78 3.55
CA MET A 213 1.68 5.81 2.71
C MET A 213 1.88 7.10 3.47
N HIS A 214 0.88 7.54 4.25
CA HIS A 214 1.00 8.70 5.14
C HIS A 214 2.10 8.53 6.19
N LEU A 215 2.17 7.35 6.81
CA LEU A 215 3.22 7.02 7.78
C LEU A 215 4.62 7.07 7.14
N VAL A 216 4.79 6.45 5.98
CA VAL A 216 6.07 6.42 5.23
C VAL A 216 6.49 7.82 4.82
N ASP A 217 5.56 8.61 4.29
CA ASP A 217 5.82 9.99 3.89
C ASP A 217 6.31 10.80 5.10
N SER A 218 5.56 10.76 6.20
CA SER A 218 5.90 11.50 7.41
C SER A 218 7.21 11.04 8.07
N ALA A 219 7.47 9.73 8.16
CA ALA A 219 8.69 9.19 8.73
C ALA A 219 9.93 9.59 7.90
N ALA A 220 9.86 9.47 6.58
CA ALA A 220 10.97 9.86 5.71
C ALA A 220 11.23 11.38 5.77
N ALA A 221 10.17 12.19 5.80
CA ALA A 221 10.28 13.64 6.00
C ALA A 221 11.01 13.97 7.31
N LEU A 222 10.59 13.36 8.42
CA LEU A 222 11.18 13.59 9.75
C LEU A 222 12.67 13.20 9.81
N VAL A 223 13.04 12.06 9.22
CA VAL A 223 14.43 11.55 9.25
C VAL A 223 15.35 12.39 8.36
N HIS A 224 14.86 12.88 7.23
CA HIS A 224 15.66 13.68 6.29
C HIS A 224 15.56 15.19 6.50
N GLY A 225 14.89 15.66 7.56
CA GLY A 225 14.71 17.10 7.83
C GLY A 225 13.90 17.82 6.73
N ALA A 226 13.02 17.10 6.05
CA ALA A 226 12.18 17.62 4.97
C ALA A 226 10.72 17.78 5.45
N ALA A 227 9.91 18.49 4.67
CA ALA A 227 8.48 18.55 4.89
C ALA A 227 7.80 17.25 4.36
N PRO A 228 6.75 16.74 5.05
CA PRO A 228 5.84 15.78 4.45
C PRO A 228 5.25 16.35 3.16
N SER A 229 5.04 15.49 2.16
CA SER A 229 4.43 15.90 0.89
C SER A 229 2.94 16.20 1.03
N ARG A 230 2.35 15.90 2.20
CA ARG A 230 0.93 16.04 2.56
C ARG A 230 -0.03 15.14 1.77
N LEU A 231 0.44 14.55 0.66
CA LEU A 231 -0.31 13.60 -0.17
C LEU A 231 -1.70 14.13 -0.59
N GLU A 232 -1.81 15.44 -0.79
CA GLU A 232 -3.03 16.11 -1.27
C GLU A 232 -3.44 15.59 -2.67
N ALA A 233 -4.73 15.65 -3.01
CA ALA A 233 -5.22 15.14 -4.29
C ALA A 233 -4.62 15.80 -5.53
N ASP A 234 -4.19 17.06 -5.45
CA ASP A 234 -3.52 17.79 -6.53
C ASP A 234 -2.04 17.37 -6.72
N ALA A 235 -1.43 16.76 -5.69
CA ALA A 235 -0.07 16.24 -5.76
C ALA A 235 0.03 15.02 -6.71
N PHE A 236 -1.10 14.37 -7.01
CA PHE A 236 -1.20 13.25 -7.94
C PHE A 236 -1.87 13.69 -9.25
N PRO A 237 -1.12 13.73 -10.38
CA PRO A 237 -1.67 14.22 -11.64
C PRO A 237 -2.79 13.32 -12.15
N GLU A 238 -3.87 13.94 -12.63
CA GLU A 238 -4.97 13.21 -13.26
C GLU A 238 -4.48 12.55 -14.56
N ALA A 239 -4.66 11.25 -14.66
CA ALA A 239 -4.32 10.47 -15.83
C ALA A 239 -5.47 10.49 -16.85
N LEU A 240 -6.71 10.69 -16.40
CA LEU A 240 -7.88 10.80 -17.25
C LEU A 240 -8.95 11.69 -16.61
N ALA A 241 -9.43 12.67 -17.37
CA ALA A 241 -10.58 13.47 -16.99
C ALA A 241 -11.84 12.59 -16.91
N LEU A 242 -12.42 12.52 -15.71
CA LEU A 242 -13.68 11.84 -15.43
C LEU A 242 -14.76 12.84 -15.01
N SER A 243 -16.01 12.44 -15.13
CA SER A 243 -17.12 13.30 -14.72
C SER A 243 -17.22 13.35 -13.21
N GLY A 244 -16.97 14.51 -12.62
CA GLY A 244 -17.19 14.77 -11.19
C GLY A 244 -18.68 14.92 -10.78
N ARG A 245 -19.63 14.75 -11.70
CA ARG A 245 -21.06 14.95 -11.44
C ARG A 245 -21.65 13.85 -10.57
N LEU A 246 -22.69 14.19 -9.83
CA LEU A 246 -23.52 13.23 -9.10
C LEU A 246 -24.15 12.22 -10.08
N ARG A 247 -24.02 10.92 -9.77
CA ARG A 247 -24.57 9.81 -10.55
C ARG A 247 -25.26 8.81 -9.64
N ARG A 248 -26.32 8.18 -10.14
CA ARG A 248 -27.01 7.06 -9.49
C ARG A 248 -26.69 5.80 -10.27
N HIS A 249 -26.31 4.75 -9.55
CA HIS A 249 -26.00 3.43 -10.07
C HIS A 249 -27.08 2.47 -9.59
N VAL A 250 -27.58 1.62 -10.47
CA VAL A 250 -28.64 0.64 -10.18
C VAL A 250 -28.25 -0.70 -10.75
N GLY A 251 -28.49 -1.77 -10.01
CA GLY A 251 -28.13 -3.12 -10.43
C GLY A 251 -28.87 -3.58 -11.68
N ARG A 252 -28.27 -4.54 -12.37
CA ARG A 252 -28.81 -5.06 -13.64
C ARG A 252 -29.52 -6.41 -13.49
N HIS A 253 -29.27 -7.13 -12.41
CA HIS A 253 -29.62 -8.54 -12.28
C HIS A 253 -30.82 -8.77 -11.36
N ARG A 254 -31.62 -9.81 -11.62
CA ARG A 254 -32.73 -10.17 -10.73
C ARG A 254 -32.24 -10.81 -9.42
N GLU A 255 -31.16 -11.56 -9.53
CA GLU A 255 -30.47 -12.24 -8.42
C GLU A 255 -29.15 -11.54 -8.09
N PRO A 256 -28.56 -11.78 -6.90
CA PRO A 256 -27.28 -11.18 -6.50
C PRO A 256 -26.16 -11.50 -7.49
N ALA A 257 -25.71 -10.50 -8.23
CA ALA A 257 -24.64 -10.62 -9.21
C ALA A 257 -23.87 -9.30 -9.37
N ILE A 258 -22.70 -9.37 -10.02
CA ILE A 258 -21.85 -8.21 -10.27
C ILE A 258 -22.50 -7.31 -11.32
N SER A 259 -22.84 -6.07 -10.93
CA SER A 259 -23.16 -4.98 -11.85
C SER A 259 -21.98 -4.03 -11.97
N ALA A 260 -21.43 -3.89 -13.18
CA ALA A 260 -20.31 -3.00 -13.47
C ALA A 260 -20.79 -1.62 -13.98
N PHE A 261 -20.20 -0.57 -13.41
CA PHE A 261 -20.39 0.84 -13.78
C PHE A 261 -19.04 1.45 -14.18
N THR A 262 -18.37 0.78 -15.11
CA THR A 262 -17.01 1.08 -15.53
C THR A 262 -16.97 1.76 -16.90
N ARG A 263 -15.87 2.45 -17.16
CA ARG A 263 -15.45 2.90 -18.48
C ARG A 263 -14.27 2.06 -18.91
N THR A 264 -14.29 1.58 -20.14
CA THR A 264 -13.11 0.93 -20.74
C THR A 264 -12.13 2.00 -21.18
N VAL A 265 -10.86 1.85 -20.78
CA VAL A 265 -9.75 2.70 -21.22
C VAL A 265 -8.74 1.90 -22.03
N ASP A 266 -8.11 2.58 -22.98
CA ASP A 266 -7.01 2.05 -23.79
C ASP A 266 -5.71 2.12 -22.95
N PRO A 267 -5.18 0.97 -22.51
CA PRO A 267 -4.02 0.93 -21.60
C PRO A 267 -2.73 1.43 -22.25
N ALA A 268 -2.64 1.41 -23.60
CA ALA A 268 -1.45 1.88 -24.32
C ALA A 268 -1.23 3.40 -24.21
N ARG A 269 -2.21 4.15 -23.68
CA ARG A 269 -2.12 5.61 -23.46
C ARG A 269 -1.51 5.99 -22.11
N PHE A 270 -1.18 5.01 -21.28
CA PHE A 270 -0.69 5.21 -19.93
C PHE A 270 0.72 4.62 -19.79
N ASP A 271 1.48 5.10 -18.82
CA ASP A 271 2.74 4.49 -18.46
C ASP A 271 2.49 3.07 -17.91
N ARG A 272 3.12 2.08 -18.55
CA ARG A 272 2.97 0.64 -18.24
C ARG A 272 3.45 0.28 -16.83
N ASP A 273 4.44 1.01 -16.32
CA ASP A 273 5.09 0.70 -15.06
C ASP A 273 4.44 1.50 -13.90
N ALA A 274 3.72 2.56 -14.24
CA ALA A 274 3.02 3.41 -13.29
C ALA A 274 1.77 2.73 -12.70
N ILE A 275 1.60 2.96 -11.39
CA ILE A 275 0.37 2.61 -10.68
C ILE A 275 -0.63 3.72 -10.91
N HIS A 276 -1.87 3.35 -11.18
CA HIS A 276 -2.98 4.26 -11.32
C HIS A 276 -4.06 3.93 -10.30
N VAL A 277 -4.74 4.96 -9.81
CA VAL A 277 -5.82 4.84 -8.83
C VAL A 277 -7.10 5.44 -9.37
N PHE A 278 -8.17 4.65 -9.35
CA PHE A 278 -9.54 5.16 -9.47
C PHE A 278 -10.09 5.44 -8.07
N SER A 279 -10.73 6.59 -7.87
CA SER A 279 -11.44 6.91 -6.64
C SER A 279 -12.76 7.63 -6.90
N SER A 280 -13.70 7.49 -5.98
CA SER A 280 -14.96 8.22 -5.96
C SER A 280 -15.51 8.27 -4.55
N TRP A 281 -16.27 9.31 -4.25
CA TRP A 281 -17.18 9.29 -3.10
C TRP A 281 -18.44 8.53 -3.48
N VAL A 282 -18.94 7.66 -2.59
CA VAL A 282 -20.19 6.93 -2.74
C VAL A 282 -21.10 7.11 -1.54
N TRP A 283 -22.39 7.16 -1.78
CA TRP A 283 -23.42 7.18 -0.76
C TRP A 283 -24.22 5.89 -0.84
N ILE A 284 -24.20 5.10 0.24
CA ILE A 284 -24.94 3.85 0.35
C ILE A 284 -26.29 4.14 1.04
N PRO A 285 -27.43 3.96 0.34
CA PRO A 285 -28.74 4.12 0.94
C PRO A 285 -29.04 3.10 2.04
N GLU A 286 -29.96 3.44 2.94
CA GLU A 286 -30.43 2.54 4.01
C GLU A 286 -31.05 1.25 3.45
N ASP A 287 -31.76 1.36 2.32
CA ASP A 287 -32.46 0.26 1.65
C ASP A 287 -31.55 -0.58 0.72
N PHE A 288 -30.24 -0.31 0.67
CA PHE A 288 -29.30 -1.11 -0.13
C PHE A 288 -29.09 -2.50 0.51
N SER A 289 -29.50 -3.56 -0.18
CA SER A 289 -29.39 -4.95 0.26
C SER A 289 -28.26 -5.73 -0.41
N GLY A 290 -27.50 -5.09 -1.30
CA GLY A 290 -26.32 -5.70 -1.92
C GLY A 290 -25.22 -6.02 -0.91
N THR A 291 -24.30 -6.91 -1.29
CA THR A 291 -23.24 -7.41 -0.41
C THR A 291 -21.90 -6.71 -0.60
N ARG A 292 -21.76 -5.89 -1.66
CA ARG A 292 -20.51 -5.16 -1.94
C ARG A 292 -20.74 -3.94 -2.82
N VAL A 293 -20.04 -2.85 -2.53
CA VAL A 293 -19.79 -1.74 -3.47
C VAL A 293 -18.29 -1.47 -3.49
N PHE A 294 -17.69 -1.47 -4.67
CA PHE A 294 -16.23 -1.48 -4.84
C PHE A 294 -15.79 -0.64 -6.04
N ALA A 295 -14.50 -0.31 -6.05
CA ALA A 295 -13.81 0.34 -7.15
C ALA A 295 -12.97 -0.66 -7.95
N ALA A 296 -12.73 -0.35 -9.22
CA ALA A 296 -11.86 -1.11 -10.11
C ALA A 296 -10.89 -0.17 -10.84
N ALA A 297 -9.62 -0.57 -10.90
CA ALA A 297 -8.57 0.10 -11.67
C ALA A 297 -7.52 -0.92 -12.10
N GLY A 298 -7.55 -1.32 -13.37
CA GLY A 298 -6.58 -2.24 -13.94
C GLY A 298 -6.73 -3.69 -13.46
N TYR A 299 -5.69 -4.49 -13.72
CA TYR A 299 -5.73 -5.95 -13.53
C TYR A 299 -5.13 -6.41 -12.20
N ALA A 300 -4.05 -5.76 -11.77
CA ALA A 300 -3.37 -6.08 -10.53
C ALA A 300 -3.92 -5.15 -9.46
N ARG A 301 -4.75 -5.69 -8.55
CA ARG A 301 -5.25 -4.91 -7.41
C ARG A 301 -4.12 -4.72 -6.41
N LEU A 302 -3.47 -3.56 -6.46
CA LEU A 302 -2.34 -3.18 -5.60
C LEU A 302 -2.81 -2.46 -4.34
N GLY A 303 -4.01 -1.90 -4.30
CA GLY A 303 -4.54 -1.29 -3.08
C GLY A 303 -6.00 -0.97 -3.27
N TRP A 304 -6.79 -0.97 -2.20
CA TRP A 304 -8.19 -0.61 -2.31
C TRP A 304 -8.85 -0.25 -0.99
N ARG A 305 -10.01 0.37 -1.13
CA ARG A 305 -11.00 0.56 -0.07
C ARG A 305 -12.38 0.38 -0.68
N ASP A 306 -13.09 -0.65 -0.25
CA ASP A 306 -14.50 -0.87 -0.59
C ASP A 306 -15.40 -0.04 0.33
N ALA A 307 -16.69 0.08 -0.02
CA ALA A 307 -17.65 0.72 0.87
C ALA A 307 -17.88 -0.16 2.11
N ASP A 308 -17.91 0.46 3.28
CA ASP A 308 -18.34 -0.17 4.52
C ASP A 308 -19.87 -0.16 4.57
N LEU A 309 -20.48 -1.33 4.33
CA LEU A 309 -21.94 -1.48 4.28
C LEU A 309 -22.61 -1.45 5.66
N SER A 310 -21.83 -1.43 6.75
CA SER A 310 -22.35 -1.12 8.09
C SER A 310 -22.61 0.38 8.28
N ARG A 311 -22.01 1.23 7.43
CA ARG A 311 -22.18 2.68 7.43
C ARG A 311 -23.07 3.10 6.27
N ARG A 312 -24.27 3.55 6.57
CA ARG A 312 -25.27 3.97 5.57
C ARG A 312 -25.65 5.43 5.79
N GLY A 313 -26.27 6.03 4.78
CA GLY A 313 -26.72 7.41 4.89
C GLY A 313 -25.58 8.42 5.04
N CYS A 314 -24.38 8.10 4.55
CA CYS A 314 -23.22 8.99 4.56
C CYS A 314 -22.34 8.78 3.31
N TRP A 315 -21.50 9.77 3.01
CA TRP A 315 -20.48 9.61 1.96
C TRP A 315 -19.30 8.79 2.46
N GLN A 316 -18.81 7.92 1.59
CA GLN A 316 -17.63 7.12 1.83
C GLN A 316 -16.70 7.22 0.62
N ARG A 317 -15.42 7.46 0.86
CA ARG A 317 -14.40 7.42 -0.19
C ARG A 317 -14.04 5.98 -0.46
N ILE A 318 -14.26 5.53 -1.68
CA ILE A 318 -13.84 4.20 -2.16
C ILE A 318 -12.87 4.36 -3.31
N TRP A 319 -11.94 3.42 -3.43
CA TRP A 319 -10.89 3.49 -4.42
C TRP A 319 -10.25 2.13 -4.67
N ALA A 320 -9.60 2.01 -5.83
CA ALA A 320 -8.78 0.87 -6.17
C ALA A 320 -7.58 1.37 -6.98
N ALA A 321 -6.41 0.83 -6.68
CA ALA A 321 -5.17 1.10 -7.37
C ALA A 321 -4.65 -0.17 -8.04
N GLY A 322 -4.05 0.01 -9.21
CA GLY A 322 -3.48 -1.08 -9.98
C GLY A 322 -2.65 -0.64 -11.18
N ARG A 323 -2.04 -1.61 -11.84
CA ARG A 323 -1.40 -1.42 -13.15
C ARG A 323 -2.37 -1.78 -14.26
N LEU A 324 -2.17 -1.20 -15.44
CA LEU A 324 -2.93 -1.51 -16.65
C LEU A 324 -2.12 -2.53 -17.48
N ARG A 325 -2.78 -3.50 -18.13
CA ARG A 325 -2.11 -4.42 -19.07
C ARG A 325 -2.00 -3.75 -20.45
N PRO A 326 -0.82 -3.43 -20.96
CA PRO A 326 -0.71 -2.84 -22.29
C PRO A 326 -1.12 -3.80 -23.42
N GLU A 327 -1.16 -5.12 -23.15
CA GLU A 327 -1.45 -6.14 -24.16
C GLU A 327 -2.96 -6.39 -24.38
N VAL A 328 -3.84 -5.80 -23.56
CA VAL A 328 -5.29 -5.99 -23.70
C VAL A 328 -5.95 -4.81 -24.42
N ALA A 329 -7.00 -5.08 -25.18
CA ALA A 329 -7.73 -4.05 -25.94
C ALA A 329 -8.39 -2.98 -25.05
N GLY A 330 -8.61 -3.27 -23.76
CA GLY A 330 -9.12 -2.29 -22.82
C GLY A 330 -9.18 -2.79 -21.39
N GLU A 331 -9.00 -1.87 -20.45
CA GLU A 331 -9.10 -2.14 -19.01
C GLU A 331 -10.31 -1.40 -18.42
N PRO A 332 -11.09 -2.04 -17.55
CA PRO A 332 -12.18 -1.37 -16.86
C PRO A 332 -11.64 -0.49 -15.73
N ILE A 333 -12.06 0.77 -15.71
CA ILE A 333 -11.91 1.65 -14.56
C ILE A 333 -13.28 2.14 -14.11
N GLY A 334 -13.53 2.22 -12.80
CA GLY A 334 -14.79 2.74 -12.29
C GLY A 334 -15.30 2.00 -11.06
N LEU A 335 -16.62 1.85 -11.01
CA LEU A 335 -17.32 1.31 -9.86
C LEU A 335 -17.99 -0.02 -10.19
N GLY A 336 -18.22 -0.83 -9.17
CA GLY A 336 -19.00 -2.06 -9.27
C GLY A 336 -19.79 -2.30 -7.99
N MET A 337 -20.81 -3.15 -8.08
CA MET A 337 -21.50 -3.66 -6.91
C MET A 337 -21.91 -5.12 -7.10
N ILE A 338 -22.08 -5.84 -5.99
CA ILE A 338 -22.72 -7.16 -5.96
C ILE A 338 -24.09 -6.97 -5.33
N GLY A 339 -25.15 -7.21 -6.11
CA GLY A 339 -26.52 -7.02 -5.67
C GLY A 339 -27.51 -7.30 -6.80
N THR A 340 -28.73 -6.81 -6.61
CA THR A 340 -29.86 -7.00 -7.53
C THR A 340 -30.25 -5.66 -8.18
N ARG A 341 -31.22 -5.70 -9.09
CA ARG A 341 -31.84 -4.54 -9.74
C ARG A 341 -32.66 -3.66 -8.80
N ARG A 342 -32.89 -4.11 -7.56
CA ARG A 342 -33.51 -3.29 -6.51
C ARG A 342 -32.47 -2.45 -5.76
N ASP A 343 -31.20 -2.83 -5.84
CA ASP A 343 -30.11 -2.15 -5.19
C ASP A 343 -29.61 -0.98 -6.04
N GLY A 344 -29.32 0.13 -5.38
CA GLY A 344 -28.66 1.25 -6.02
C GLY A 344 -27.93 2.12 -5.01
N PHE A 345 -26.96 2.89 -5.51
CA PHE A 345 -26.16 3.81 -4.72
C PHE A 345 -25.82 5.05 -5.54
N TRP A 346 -25.28 6.07 -4.89
CA TRP A 346 -24.85 7.30 -5.56
C TRP A 346 -23.34 7.42 -5.56
N SER A 347 -22.79 8.11 -6.57
CA SER A 347 -21.38 8.49 -6.60
C SER A 347 -21.20 9.93 -7.03
N ILE A 348 -20.10 10.56 -6.60
CA ILE A 348 -19.68 11.90 -7.03
C ILE A 348 -18.15 12.01 -6.97
N GLY A 349 -17.59 12.92 -7.77
CA GLY A 349 -16.15 13.22 -7.73
C GLY A 349 -15.27 12.07 -8.20
N ALA A 350 -15.68 11.34 -9.24
CA ALA A 350 -14.87 10.27 -9.81
C ALA A 350 -13.55 10.85 -10.35
N ARG A 351 -12.42 10.24 -9.97
CA ARG A 351 -11.07 10.64 -10.38
C ARG A 351 -10.24 9.43 -10.77
N PHE A 352 -9.34 9.61 -11.74
CA PHE A 352 -8.34 8.62 -12.14
C PHE A 352 -6.98 9.31 -12.24
N ALA A 353 -6.06 8.95 -11.36
CA ALA A 353 -4.77 9.63 -11.19
C ALA A 353 -3.60 8.64 -11.13
N ALA A 354 -2.40 9.12 -11.43
CA ALA A 354 -1.18 8.33 -11.22
C ALA A 354 -0.81 8.33 -9.73
N GLY A 355 -0.55 7.15 -9.17
CA GLY A 355 -0.19 6.97 -7.76
C GLY A 355 -0.80 5.72 -7.13
N PRO A 356 -0.27 5.26 -5.98
CA PRO A 356 -0.72 4.04 -5.31
C PRO A 356 -1.97 4.23 -4.43
N ILE A 357 -2.30 5.46 -4.07
CA ILE A 357 -3.46 5.83 -3.24
C ILE A 357 -4.12 7.07 -3.83
N PRO A 358 -5.42 7.33 -3.59
CA PRO A 358 -5.97 8.63 -3.90
C PRO A 358 -5.33 9.67 -2.98
N GLY A 359 -4.93 10.81 -3.52
CA GLY A 359 -4.55 11.93 -2.65
C GLY A 359 -5.75 12.45 -1.86
N ASP A 360 -5.48 13.17 -0.77
CA ASP A 360 -6.48 13.62 0.16
C ASP A 360 -7.47 14.60 -0.50
N ALA A 361 -8.76 14.32 -0.30
CA ALA A 361 -9.85 15.10 -0.85
C ALA A 361 -10.97 15.19 0.20
N PRO A 362 -11.62 16.35 0.37
CA PRO A 362 -12.69 16.50 1.32
C PRO A 362 -13.93 15.70 0.92
N GLU A 363 -14.74 15.37 1.92
CA GLU A 363 -16.09 14.83 1.70
C GLU A 363 -16.94 15.82 0.88
N PRO A 364 -17.83 15.35 -0.02
CA PRO A 364 -18.73 16.23 -0.75
C PRO A 364 -19.63 17.02 0.21
N ALA A 365 -19.74 18.33 -0.01
CA ALA A 365 -20.64 19.20 0.77
C ALA A 365 -22.15 18.91 0.60
N LEU A 366 -22.51 17.94 -0.25
CA LEU A 366 -23.89 17.53 -0.48
C LEU A 366 -24.38 16.62 0.64
N ALA A 367 -25.14 17.15 1.60
CA ALA A 367 -25.56 16.40 2.79
C ALA A 367 -26.37 15.12 2.52
N ARG A 368 -27.19 15.07 1.46
CA ARG A 368 -27.92 13.86 1.04
C ARG A 368 -28.23 13.91 -0.45
N PRO A 369 -27.93 12.85 -1.23
CA PRO A 369 -28.39 12.74 -2.61
C PRO A 369 -29.93 12.68 -2.69
N PRO A 370 -30.56 13.27 -3.71
CA PRO A 370 -32.01 13.24 -3.86
C PRO A 370 -32.51 11.79 -4.01
N ALA A 371 -33.65 11.45 -3.41
CA ALA A 371 -34.20 10.09 -3.44
C ALA A 371 -34.59 9.63 -4.87
N ARG A 372 -34.89 10.57 -5.76
CA ARG A 372 -35.12 10.36 -7.20
C ARG A 372 -34.33 11.43 -7.97
N PHE A 373 -33.75 11.07 -9.12
CA PHE A 373 -33.12 12.06 -10.01
C PHE A 373 -34.18 13.11 -10.38
N PRO A 374 -34.02 14.40 -10.03
CA PRO A 374 -34.86 15.42 -10.63
C PRO A 374 -34.56 15.46 -12.14
N GLY A 375 -35.56 15.84 -12.95
CA GLY A 375 -35.39 16.01 -14.39
C GLY A 375 -34.21 16.92 -14.75
N GLN A 376 -33.72 16.82 -15.99
CA GLN A 376 -32.45 17.41 -16.44
C GLN A 376 -32.28 18.91 -16.10
N ASP A 377 -33.36 19.67 -15.93
CA ASP A 377 -33.34 21.11 -15.64
C ASP A 377 -32.83 21.49 -14.24
N LEU A 378 -32.90 20.61 -13.23
CA LEU A 378 -32.38 20.91 -11.89
C LEU A 378 -30.86 20.67 -11.76
N LEU A 379 -30.27 19.89 -12.66
CA LEU A 379 -28.85 19.49 -12.64
C LEU A 379 -27.88 20.62 -13.03
N ALA A 380 -28.36 21.65 -13.75
CA ALA A 380 -27.55 22.81 -14.11
C ALA A 380 -27.17 23.67 -12.89
N ARG A 381 -27.92 23.59 -11.79
CA ARG A 381 -27.73 24.41 -10.58
C ARG A 381 -26.87 23.76 -9.50
N LEU A 382 -26.65 22.45 -9.57
CA LEU A 382 -25.82 21.69 -8.61
C LEU A 382 -24.42 21.45 -9.17
N ARG A 383 -23.67 22.52 -9.45
CA ARG A 383 -22.21 22.45 -9.57
C ARG A 383 -21.61 22.66 -8.18
N PRO A 384 -20.81 21.73 -7.64
CA PRO A 384 -19.92 22.10 -6.55
C PRO A 384 -18.94 23.14 -7.08
N ARG A 385 -18.85 24.30 -6.41
CA ARG A 385 -17.66 25.15 -6.53
C ARG A 385 -16.57 24.45 -5.72
N PHE A 386 -15.67 23.75 -6.40
CA PHE A 386 -14.40 23.39 -5.79
C PHE A 386 -13.54 24.67 -5.75
N PRO A 387 -12.90 25.01 -4.63
CA PRO A 387 -11.77 25.93 -4.64
C PRO A 387 -10.61 25.37 -5.45
#